data_AF-A0A0F8YJV1-F1
#
_entry.id   AF-A0A0F8YJV1-F1
#
_cell.length_a   1.000
_cell.length_b   1.000
_cell.length_c   1.000
_cell.angle_alpha   90.00
_cell.angle_beta   90.00
_cell.angle_gamma   90.00
#
_symmetry.space_group_name_H-M   'P 1'
#
loop_
_entity.id
_entity.type
_entity.pdbx_description
1 polymer ?
#
loop_
_entity_poly.entity_id
_entity_poly.type
_entity_poly.pdbx_seq_one_letter_code
_entity_poly.pdbx_strand_id
1 'polypeptide(L)'
;MNYKHGHARAGAQTKEYRAWAEMLKRCRNPSFHGYHKYGGRGIKVCSRWIKSFPVFLDEVGLAPTPQHTLDRIDNDGDYKPGNVRFTTNFDNCQNRDNYRYNQRKRGT
;
A
#
# COMPACT_ATOMS: atom_id res chain seq x y z
N MET A 1 7.49 20.58 37.14
CA MET A 1 7.32 19.36 36.32
C MET A 1 7.03 19.82 34.89
N ASN A 2 8.02 19.71 34.00
CA ASN A 2 7.96 20.25 32.64
C ASN A 2 7.62 19.12 31.66
N TYR A 3 6.34 18.97 31.33
CA TYR A 3 5.95 18.13 30.19
C TYR A 3 6.35 18.89 28.91
N LYS A 4 7.48 18.53 28.29
CA LYS A 4 7.85 19.06 26.96
C LYS A 4 6.96 18.42 25.90
N HIS A 5 6.16 19.25 25.24
CA HIS A 5 5.28 18.87 24.14
C HIS A 5 6.13 18.83 22.85
N GLY A 6 6.69 17.67 22.53
CA GLY A 6 7.69 17.51 21.47
C GLY A 6 7.21 16.85 20.17
N HIS A 7 5.91 16.89 19.82
CA HIS A 7 5.38 16.17 18.65
C HIS A 7 4.51 17.01 17.69
N ALA A 8 4.83 18.29 17.52
CA ALA A 8 4.28 19.07 16.41
C ALA A 8 5.38 19.38 15.38
N ARG A 9 5.44 18.59 14.31
CA ARG A 9 5.64 19.18 12.98
C ARG A 9 4.29 19.18 12.29
N ALA A 10 3.55 20.27 12.52
CA ALA A 10 2.31 20.57 11.85
C ALA A 10 2.50 20.47 10.32
N GLY A 11 1.63 19.71 9.64
CA GLY A 11 1.49 19.71 8.18
C GLY A 11 2.17 18.58 7.40
N ALA A 12 2.90 17.65 8.05
CA ALA A 12 3.44 16.50 7.34
C ALA A 12 2.33 15.44 7.12
N GLN A 13 1.88 15.25 5.87
CA GLN A 13 1.01 14.13 5.52
C GLN A 13 1.58 12.82 6.11
N THR A 14 0.78 12.08 6.87
CA THR A 14 1.20 10.81 7.46
C THR A 14 1.61 9.83 6.36
N LYS A 15 2.56 8.94 6.64
CA LYS A 15 3.04 7.96 5.65
C LYS A 15 1.90 7.06 5.15
N GLU A 16 0.94 6.75 6.02
CA GLU A 16 -0.28 6.02 5.70
C GLU A 16 -1.15 6.81 4.73
N TYR A 17 -1.31 8.12 4.96
CA TYR A 17 -2.05 8.98 4.04
C TYR A 17 -1.38 9.07 2.68
N ARG A 18 -0.04 9.18 2.65
CA ARG A 18 0.74 9.15 1.40
C ARG A 18 0.55 7.83 0.66
N ALA A 19 0.62 6.71 1.37
CA ALA A 19 0.42 5.38 0.79
C ALA A 19 -1.00 5.21 0.22
N TRP A 20 -2.01 5.67 0.95
CA TRP A 20 -3.40 5.69 0.51
C TRP A 20 -3.61 6.56 -0.73
N ALA A 21 -3.06 7.78 -0.74
CA ALA A 21 -3.15 8.68 -1.88
C ALA A 21 -2.45 8.12 -3.13
N GLU A 22 -1.26 7.53 -2.96
CA GLU A 22 -0.52 6.89 -4.06
C GLU A 22 -1.24 5.65 -4.59
N MET A 23 -1.85 4.84 -3.72
CA MET A 23 -2.72 3.73 -4.12
C MET A 23 -3.86 4.23 -5.02
N LEU A 24 -4.57 5.27 -4.61
CA LEU A 24 -5.66 5.85 -5.42
C LEU A 24 -5.16 6.42 -6.74
N LYS A 25 -4.02 7.12 -6.73
CA LYS A 25 -3.40 7.68 -7.93
C LYS A 25 -3.04 6.58 -8.93
N ARG A 26 -2.41 5.48 -8.49
CA ARG A 26 -2.06 4.33 -9.33
C ARG A 26 -3.27 3.71 -10.02
N CYS A 27 -4.39 3.56 -9.31
CA CYS A 27 -5.57 2.87 -9.80
C CYS A 27 -6.61 3.76 -10.51
N ARG A 28 -6.66 5.07 -10.21
CA ARG A 28 -7.75 5.96 -10.65
C ARG A 28 -7.31 7.15 -11.47
N ASN A 29 -6.01 7.41 -11.60
CA ASN A 29 -5.50 8.52 -12.41
C ASN A 29 -4.87 7.99 -13.70
N PRO A 30 -5.57 8.05 -14.86
CA PRO A 30 -5.03 7.62 -16.15
C PRO A 30 -3.75 8.34 -16.56
N SER A 31 -3.55 9.58 -16.10
CA SER A 31 -2.37 10.39 -16.39
C SER A 31 -1.16 10.00 -15.54
N PHE A 32 -1.32 9.11 -14.56
CA PHE A 32 -0.19 8.62 -13.79
C PHE A 32 0.70 7.72 -14.66
N HIS A 33 2.01 7.96 -14.67
CA HIS A 33 2.97 7.21 -15.51
C HIS A 33 2.88 5.68 -15.30
N GLY A 34 2.52 5.24 -14.09
CA GLY A 34 2.35 3.82 -13.77
C GLY A 34 0.95 3.28 -14.04
N TYR A 35 -0.04 4.08 -14.45
CA TYR A 35 -1.45 3.68 -14.53
C TYR A 35 -1.67 2.39 -15.31
N HIS A 36 -0.97 2.23 -16.45
CA HIS A 36 -1.02 1.03 -17.29
C HIS A 36 -0.68 -0.27 -16.55
N LYS A 37 0.08 -0.23 -15.44
CA LYS A 37 0.42 -1.40 -14.59
C LYS A 37 -0.58 -1.65 -13.46
N TYR A 38 -1.51 -0.73 -13.26
CA TYR A 38 -2.46 -0.74 -12.14
C TYR A 38 -3.87 -0.58 -12.68
N GLY A 39 -4.44 0.63 -12.68
CA GLY A 39 -5.80 0.89 -13.15
C GLY A 39 -6.02 0.46 -14.61
N GLY A 40 -5.01 0.61 -15.46
CA GLY A 40 -5.05 0.15 -16.86
C GLY A 40 -5.11 -1.38 -17.02
N ARG A 41 -4.73 -2.17 -16.00
CA ARG A 41 -4.93 -3.63 -15.96
C ARG A 41 -6.30 -4.03 -15.41
N GLY A 42 -7.10 -3.05 -14.96
CA GLY A 42 -8.35 -3.30 -14.26
C GLY A 42 -8.20 -3.51 -12.75
N ILE A 43 -7.03 -3.22 -12.16
CA ILE A 43 -6.82 -3.35 -10.72
C ILE A 43 -7.54 -2.22 -9.99
N LYS A 44 -8.43 -2.58 -9.07
CA LYS A 44 -9.30 -1.66 -8.33
C LYS A 44 -8.87 -1.51 -6.88
N VAL A 45 -9.46 -0.51 -6.24
CA VAL A 45 -9.35 -0.25 -4.81
C VAL A 45 -10.70 -0.53 -4.16
N CYS A 46 -10.69 -1.10 -2.97
CA CYS A 46 -11.87 -1.29 -2.12
C CYS A 46 -12.68 0.02 -2.05
N SER A 47 -13.97 -0.05 -2.40
CA SER A 47 -14.85 1.12 -2.46
C SER A 47 -14.92 1.89 -1.13
N ARG A 48 -14.80 1.18 -0.01
CA ARG A 48 -14.77 1.74 1.35
C ARG A 48 -13.52 2.60 1.57
N TRP A 49 -12.37 2.12 1.10
CA TRP A 49 -11.09 2.85 1.20
C TRP A 49 -11.04 4.05 0.28
N ILE A 50 -11.65 3.98 -0.91
CA ILE A 50 -11.72 5.13 -1.84
C ILE A 50 -12.41 6.32 -1.18
N LYS A 51 -13.46 6.07 -0.38
CA LYS A 51 -14.28 7.10 0.23
C LYS A 51 -13.75 7.59 1.58
N SER A 52 -12.93 6.78 2.27
CA SER A 52 -12.55 7.06 3.66
C SER A 52 -11.15 6.56 3.98
N PHE A 53 -10.23 7.51 4.21
CA PHE A 53 -8.91 7.23 4.75
C PHE A 53 -8.96 6.61 6.17
N PRO A 54 -9.81 7.07 7.11
CA PRO A 54 -9.93 6.41 8.41
C PRO A 54 -10.29 4.92 8.32
N VAL A 55 -11.18 4.53 7.39
CA VAL A 55 -11.54 3.11 7.19
C VAL A 55 -10.37 2.32 6.62
N PHE A 56 -9.59 2.92 5.70
CA PHE A 56 -8.34 2.32 5.25
C PHE A 56 -7.36 2.11 6.41
N LEU A 57 -7.18 3.12 7.27
CA LEU A 57 -6.25 3.06 8.38
C LEU A 57 -6.66 2.03 9.44
N ASP A 58 -7.95 1.91 9.72
CA ASP A 58 -8.50 0.92 10.66
C ASP A 58 -8.28 -0.51 10.16
N GLU A 59 -8.53 -0.78 8.87
CA GLU A 59 -8.39 -2.13 8.31
C GLU A 59 -6.95 -2.53 7.95
N VAL A 60 -6.09 -1.56 7.58
CA VAL A 60 -4.71 -1.82 7.15
C VAL A 60 -3.72 -1.63 8.30
N GLY A 61 -4.03 -0.75 9.26
CA GLY A 61 -3.18 -0.42 10.39
C GLY A 61 -2.10 0.62 10.08
N LEU A 62 -1.27 0.90 11.08
CA LEU A 62 -0.12 1.79 10.99
C LEU A 62 1.09 1.08 10.38
N ALA A 63 1.88 1.80 9.59
CA ALA A 63 3.09 1.20 9.04
C ALA A 63 4.12 0.99 10.17
N PRO A 64 4.79 -0.18 10.27
CA PRO A 64 5.71 -0.47 11.38
C PRO A 64 6.89 0.51 11.45
N THR A 65 7.42 0.92 10.30
CA THR A 65 8.51 1.91 10.22
C THR A 65 8.23 2.98 9.17
N PRO A 66 8.96 4.10 9.16
CA PRO A 66 8.84 5.14 8.13
C PRO A 66 9.26 4.69 6.72
N GLN A 67 10.03 3.60 6.60
CA GLN A 67 10.53 3.08 5.32
C GLN A 67 9.56 2.11 4.65
N HIS A 68 8.47 1.77 5.33
CA HIS A 68 7.46 0.89 4.77
C HIS A 68 6.58 1.61 3.75
N THR A 69 6.30 0.92 2.66
CA THR A 69 5.36 1.34 1.61
C THR A 69 4.25 0.31 1.46
N LEU A 70 3.10 0.74 0.97
CA LEU A 70 1.98 -0.18 0.74
C LEU A 70 2.22 -1.00 -0.52
N ASP A 71 2.22 -2.31 -0.34
CA ASP A 71 2.40 -3.32 -1.38
C ASP A 71 1.21 -4.28 -1.41
N ARG A 72 1.04 -4.97 -2.54
CA ARG A 72 0.00 -6.01 -2.69
C ARG A 72 0.61 -7.38 -2.51
N ILE A 73 -0.08 -8.26 -1.79
CA ILE A 73 0.40 -9.63 -1.56
C ILE A 73 0.32 -10.43 -2.87
N ASP A 74 -0.85 -10.40 -3.50
CA ASP A 74 -1.07 -10.82 -4.89
C ASP A 74 -1.00 -9.58 -5.80
N ASN A 75 0.02 -9.57 -6.65
CA ASN A 75 0.31 -8.47 -7.57
C ASN A 75 -0.77 -8.24 -8.62
N ASP A 76 -1.55 -9.27 -8.93
CA ASP A 76 -2.62 -9.23 -9.93
C ASP A 76 -3.99 -8.96 -9.29
N GLY A 77 -4.06 -8.99 -7.96
CA GLY A 77 -5.27 -8.70 -7.19
C GLY A 77 -5.50 -7.22 -6.87
N ASP A 78 -6.73 -6.94 -6.41
CA ASP A 78 -7.18 -5.60 -5.99
C ASP A 78 -6.54 -5.12 -4.68
N TYR A 79 -6.51 -3.81 -4.46
CA TYR A 79 -6.26 -3.23 -3.15
C TYR A 79 -7.49 -3.43 -2.25
N LYS A 80 -7.47 -4.49 -1.46
CA LYS A 80 -8.55 -4.89 -0.54
C LYS A 80 -7.98 -5.46 0.76
N PRO A 81 -8.80 -5.55 1.84
CA PRO A 81 -8.41 -6.27 3.04
C PRO A 81 -7.90 -7.67 2.69
N GLY A 82 -6.78 -8.07 3.27
CA GLY A 82 -6.15 -9.37 3.02
C GLY A 82 -5.32 -9.46 1.72
N ASN A 83 -5.30 -8.44 0.86
CA ASN A 83 -4.38 -8.37 -0.29
C ASN A 83 -3.41 -7.19 -0.24
N VAL A 84 -3.24 -6.57 0.92
CA VAL A 84 -2.29 -5.48 1.12
C VAL A 84 -1.42 -5.74 2.32
N ARG A 85 -0.20 -5.21 2.29
CA ARG A 85 0.73 -5.20 3.42
C ARG A 85 1.64 -3.99 3.34
N PHE A 86 2.22 -3.62 4.47
CA PHE A 86 3.37 -2.73 4.48
C PHE A 86 4.63 -3.55 4.21
N THR A 87 5.46 -3.11 3.27
CA THR A 87 6.76 -3.73 2.95
C THR A 87 7.85 -2.68 2.94
N THR A 88 9.06 -3.04 3.36
CA THR A 88 10.25 -2.24 3.04
C THR A 88 10.83 -2.63 1.69
N ASN A 89 11.72 -1.81 1.13
CA ASN A 89 12.47 -2.16 -0.09
C ASN A 89 13.32 -3.43 0.10
N PHE A 90 13.76 -3.74 1.33
CA PHE A 90 14.51 -4.95 1.66
C PHE A 90 13.63 -6.19 1.59
N ASP A 91 12.42 -6.12 2.13
CA ASP A 91 11.44 -7.23 2.12
C ASP A 91 10.86 -7.52 0.72
N ASN A 92 10.76 -6.51 -0.14
CA ASN A 92 10.22 -6.68 -1.49
C ASN A 92 11.15 -7.54 -2.39
N CYS A 93 12.47 -7.41 -2.23
CA CYS A 93 13.44 -8.26 -2.93
C CYS A 93 13.29 -9.74 -2.57
N GLN A 94 13.10 -10.04 -1.28
CA GLN A 94 12.89 -11.41 -0.77
C GLN A 94 11.55 -12.02 -1.22
N ASN A 95 10.48 -11.21 -1.33
CA ASN A 95 9.18 -11.69 -1.82
C ASN A 95 9.16 -12.00 -3.32
N ARG A 96 9.98 -11.32 -4.12
CA ARG A 96 10.09 -11.56 -5.56
C ARG A 96 10.62 -12.97 -5.85
N ASP A 97 11.46 -13.52 -4.97
CA ASP A 97 11.99 -14.88 -5.07
C ASP A 97 10.96 -15.94 -4.61
N ASN A 98 10.22 -15.67 -3.52
CA ASN A 98 9.19 -16.60 -3.03
C ASN A 98 7.99 -16.75 -3.99
N TYR A 99 7.56 -15.70 -4.70
CA TYR A 99 6.45 -15.80 -5.65
C TYR A 99 6.80 -16.67 -6.88
N ARG A 100 8.04 -16.55 -7.40
CA ARG A 100 8.53 -17.40 -8.50
C ARG A 100 8.60 -18.87 -8.11
N TYR A 101 8.93 -19.16 -6.85
CA TYR A 101 8.93 -20.52 -6.32
C TYR A 101 7.51 -21.11 -6.21
N ASN A 102 6.56 -20.34 -5.68
CA ASN A 102 5.18 -20.81 -5.48
C ASN A 102 4.38 -20.95 -6.79
N GLN A 103 4.65 -20.12 -7.80
CA GLN A 103 4.08 -20.25 -9.15
C GLN A 103 4.55 -21.53 -9.86
N ARG A 104 5.80 -21.96 -9.65
CA ARG A 104 6.35 -23.20 -10.23
C ARG A 104 5.76 -24.48 -9.62
N LYS A 105 5.26 -24.44 -8.39
CA LYS A 105 4.70 -25.61 -7.68
C LYS A 105 3.20 -25.83 -7.89
N ARG A 106 2.48 -24.89 -8.49
CA ARG A 106 1.04 -25.00 -8.79
C ARG A 106 0.75 -25.40 -10.25
N GLY A 107 1.80 -25.65 -11.04
CA GLY A 107 1.73 -26.08 -12.44
C GLY A 107 2.27 -27.49 -12.70
N THR A 108 2.25 -28.36 -11.68
CA THR A 108 2.48 -29.81 -11.76
C THR A 108 1.32 -30.52 -11.11
#